data_AF-A0A0F9HVP3-F1
#
_entry.id   AF-A0A0F9HVP3-F1
#
_cell.length_a   1.000
_cell.length_b   1.000
_cell.length_c   1.000
_cell.angle_alpha   90.00
_cell.angle_beta   90.00
_cell.angle_gamma   90.00
#
_symmetry.space_group_name_H-M   'P 1'
#
loop_
_entity.id
_entity.type
_entity.pdbx_description
1 polymer ?
#
loop_
_entity_poly.entity_id
_entity_poly.type
_entity_poly.pdbx_seq_one_letter_code
_entity_poly.pdbx_strand_id
1 'polypeptide(L)' 'MASNNVKYTCGCGYSTAKLEEAIGHSDDKKHTLTASGEIKKEA' A
#
# COMPACT_ATOMS: atom_id res chain seq x y z
N MET A 1 2.58 -15.63 11.72
CA MET A 1 2.07 -14.35 11.16
C MET A 1 3.02 -13.94 10.05
N ALA A 2 2.65 -14.19 8.80
CA ALA A 2 3.48 -13.81 7.65
C ALA A 2 3.66 -12.28 7.64
N SER A 3 4.90 -11.81 7.69
CA SER A 3 5.24 -10.39 7.61
C SER A 3 5.02 -9.91 6.17
N ASN A 4 3.77 -9.62 5.81
CA ASN A 4 3.41 -9.14 4.49
C ASN A 4 3.92 -7.71 4.33
N ASN A 5 5.04 -7.53 3.62
CA ASN A 5 5.60 -6.21 3.34
C ASN A 5 4.80 -5.56 2.20
N VAL A 6 3.61 -5.04 2.53
CA VAL A 6 2.72 -4.38 1.56
C VAL A 6 3.13 -2.92 1.40
N LYS A 7 3.48 -2.53 0.17
CA LYS A 7 3.74 -1.14 -0.18
C LYS A 7 2.58 -0.59 -1.01
N TYR A 8 1.92 0.43 -0.50
CA TYR A 8 0.86 1.16 -1.18
C TYR A 8 1.49 2.28 -2.00
N THR A 9 1.11 2.38 -3.27
CA THR A 9 1.59 3.42 -4.18
C THR A 9 0.40 4.11 -4.83
N CYS A 10 0.49 5.43 -4.96
CA CYS A 10 -0.45 6.28 -5.67
C CYS A 10 0.20 6.77 -6.97
N GLY A 11 -0.55 6.82 -8.07
CA GLY A 11 -0.06 7.39 -9.33
C GLY A 11 0.36 8.86 -9.26
N CYS A 12 0.02 9.53 -8.15
CA CYS A 12 0.45 10.88 -7.80
C CYS A 12 1.88 10.98 -7.25
N GLY A 13 2.60 9.87 -7.12
CA GLY A 13 3.96 9.82 -6.56
C GLY A 13 4.02 9.58 -5.04
N TYR A 14 2.87 9.43 -4.38
CA TYR A 14 2.81 9.07 -2.96
C TYR A 14 3.02 7.56 -2.77
N SER A 15 3.85 7.16 -1.79
CA SER A 15 4.00 5.75 -1.44
C SER A 15 4.16 5.58 0.07
N THR A 16 3.51 4.57 0.64
CA THR A 16 3.56 4.26 2.07
C THR A 16 3.50 2.75 2.29
N ALA A 17 4.07 2.26 3.39
CA ALA A 17 3.92 0.87 3.82
C ALA A 17 2.81 0.69 4.88
N LYS A 18 2.23 1.80 5.36
CA LYS A 18 1.18 1.80 6.38
C LYS A 18 -0.18 1.85 5.70
N LEU A 19 -1.03 0.86 5.99
CA LEU A 19 -2.39 0.78 5.45
C LEU A 19 -3.21 2.02 5.83
N GLU A 20 -3.13 2.48 7.08
CA GLU A 20 -3.92 3.63 7.56
C GLU A 20 -3.59 4.92 6.79
N GLU A 21 -2.30 5.16 6.50
CA GLU A 21 -1.90 6.31 5.69
C GLU A 21 -2.30 6.16 4.23
N ALA A 22 -2.30 4.93 3.69
CA ALA A 22 -2.78 4.65 2.34
C ALA A 22 -4.29 4.90 2.21
N ILE A 23 -5.08 4.51 3.21
CA ILE A 23 -6.53 4.74 3.25
C ILE A 23 -6.81 6.25 3.36
N GLY A 24 -6.15 6.95 4.28
CA GLY A 24 -6.32 8.40 4.44
C GLY A 24 -5.96 9.19 3.18
N HIS A 25 -4.88 8.80 2.49
CA HIS A 25 -4.50 9.43 1.22
C HIS A 25 -5.46 9.10 0.07
N SER A 26 -6.02 7.88 0.05
CA SER A 26 -7.04 7.49 -0.93
C SER A 26 -8.30 8.31 -0.76
N ASP A 27 -8.74 8.52 0.48
CA ASP A 27 -9.99 9.20 0.81
C ASP A 27 -9.91 10.71 0.58
N ASP A 28 -8.85 11.36 1.10
CA ASP A 28 -8.62 12.81 0.99
C ASP A 28 -8.52 13.29 -0.47
N LYS A 29 -7.83 12.51 -1.31
CA LYS A 29 -7.59 12.86 -2.72
C LYS A 29 -8.49 12.13 -3.71
N LYS A 30 -9.41 11.25 -3.24
CA LYS A 30 -10.17 10.32 -4.10
C LYS A 30 -9.29 9.54 -5.09
N HIS A 31 -8.07 9.21 -4.67
CA HIS A 31 -7.10 8.52 -5.51
C HIS A 31 -7.18 7.01 -5.29
N THR A 32 -7.04 6.24 -6.38
CA THR A 32 -6.93 4.79 -6.29
C THR A 32 -5.49 4.44 -5.95
N LEU A 33 -5.24 3.92 -4.73
CA LEU A 33 -3.94 3.35 -4.37
C LEU A 33 -3.84 1.90 -4.81
N THR A 34 -2.70 1.56 -5.38
CA THR A 34 -2.36 0.18 -5.75
C THR A 34 -1.51 -0.41 -4.63
N ALA A 35 -1.99 -1.51 -4.04
CA ALA A 35 -1.23 -2.29 -3.07
C ALA A 35 -0.29 -3.24 -3.82
N SER A 36 1.00 -2.93 -3.83
CA SER A 36 2.04 -3.83 -4.31
C SER A 36 2.55 -4.65 -3.12
N GLY A 37 2.08 -5.89 -3.01
CA GLY A 37 2.58 -6.87 -2.05
C GLY A 37 3.47 -7.89 -2.73
N GLU A 38 4.66 -8.14 -2.18
CA GLU A 38 5.47 -9.29 -2.56
C GLU A 38 5.06 -10.47 -1.67
N ILE A 39 4.34 -11.44 -2.24
CA ILE A 39 4.12 -12.72 -1.57
C ILE A 39 5.43 -13.48 -1.65
N LYS A 40 6.27 -13.38 -0.61
CA LYS A 40 7.35 -14.34 -0.44
C LYS A 40 6.71 -15.69 -0.23
N LYS A 41 6.87 -16.61 -1.20
CA LYS A 41 6.55 -18.02 -0.99
C LYS A 41 7.38 -18.46 0.22
N GLU A 42 6.70 -18.71 1.33
CA GLU A 42 7.28 -19.34 2.51
C GLU A 42 7.81 -20.70 2.02
N ALA A 43 9.14 -20.86 2.06
CA ALA A 43 9.85 -22.05 1.60
C ALA A 43 9.94 -23.09 2.73
#